data_AF-X0JA58-F1
#
_entry.id   AF-X0JA58-F1
#
_cell.length_a   1.000
_cell.length_b   1.000
_cell.length_c   1.000
_cell.angle_alpha   90.00
_cell.angle_beta   90.00
_cell.angle_gamma   90.00
#
_symmetry.space_group_name_H-M   'P 1'
#
loop_
_entity.id
_entity.type
_entity.pdbx_description
1 polymer ?
#
loop_
_entity_poly.entity_id
_entity_poly.type
_entity_poly.pdbx_seq_one_letter_code
_entity_poly.pdbx_strand_id
1 'polypeptide(L)'
;MATSLQTPRQRRPTKIRSLRACLVRCDALSKGIPCTNCTAFNIKCQVPGIGEHRVRILASRGKGEHTIAQRDSPSDCLSTPASSTEAYQITSQQDGVVSLTKFNVLPITSAGHVVYIGESAGFNLLLHGSQRPIVHFPMPRDTLVLSIPPGLDPLEIRILKRRRAFVLPPKRLCDDLIETYFAWVHPIVPVINRTKFMSQYRDSKNPPSMLLTQCILLAGARISTNSQLMVDGSASTAVATFYRRAKALYDANYERDRITLVQSMLLMGWYWAGPDDISKNMFYWSQSAIAVAQNFGLHRSMEKSRLSISEKRLRKRIWWTLFTRDRALAVGLGQSVSINLDDCDVDMIADDDFIEHDGDDIDEYPPDPIHVGFFIHPIQMEAGVPRYHALGAIKAPFLVWDTILALLQRSLSATSGKFPS
;
A
#
# COMPACT_ATOMS: atom_id res chain seq x y z
N MET A 1 33.71 50.16 -58.01
CA MET A 1 34.30 51.31 -57.31
C MET A 1 34.13 51.11 -55.82
N ALA A 2 35.22 51.22 -55.08
CA ALA A 2 35.26 51.25 -53.63
C ALA A 2 34.49 52.48 -53.09
N THR A 3 33.88 52.38 -51.91
CA THR A 3 34.29 53.11 -50.70
C THR A 3 33.34 52.86 -49.53
N SER A 4 33.97 52.73 -48.36
CA SER A 4 33.45 52.56 -47.02
C SER A 4 32.77 53.81 -46.44
N LEU A 5 31.86 53.65 -45.46
CA LEU A 5 32.09 54.05 -44.04
C LEU A 5 30.83 53.88 -43.14
N GLN A 6 31.04 53.14 -42.06
CA GLN A 6 30.56 53.32 -40.66
C GLN A 6 29.11 53.01 -40.21
N THR A 7 29.00 51.78 -39.66
CA THR A 7 28.45 51.35 -38.35
C THR A 7 26.99 51.61 -37.95
N PRO A 8 26.23 50.53 -37.74
CA PRO A 8 25.22 50.43 -36.70
C PRO A 8 25.66 49.48 -35.56
N ARG A 9 25.31 49.89 -34.33
CA ARG A 9 25.51 49.21 -33.04
C ARG A 9 25.38 47.68 -33.09
N GLN A 10 26.35 47.00 -32.46
CA GLN A 10 26.35 45.56 -32.21
C GLN A 10 25.02 45.10 -31.57
N ARG A 11 24.19 44.40 -32.35
CA ARG A 11 23.39 43.29 -31.83
C ARG A 11 24.34 42.10 -31.73
N ARG A 12 24.55 41.55 -30.54
CA ARG A 12 25.13 40.21 -30.39
C ARG A 12 24.00 39.19 -30.22
N PRO A 13 23.78 38.32 -31.20
CA PRO A 13 23.30 36.97 -30.93
C PRO A 13 24.50 36.02 -31.05
N THR A 14 24.70 35.13 -30.08
CA THR A 14 24.93 33.68 -30.28
C THR A 14 24.98 33.01 -28.91
N LYS A 15 24.19 31.94 -28.75
CA LYS A 15 24.22 30.99 -27.63
C LYS A 15 25.53 30.20 -27.64
N ILE A 16 26.09 29.92 -26.46
CA ILE A 16 26.73 28.61 -26.19
C ILE A 16 26.16 28.07 -24.86
N ARG A 17 25.75 26.81 -24.93
CA ARG A 17 25.25 25.94 -23.86
C ARG A 17 26.42 25.40 -23.01
N SER A 18 26.04 24.82 -21.85
CA SER A 18 26.84 24.00 -20.91
C SER A 18 27.41 24.82 -19.76
N LEU A 19 27.33 24.46 -18.47
CA LEU A 19 26.94 23.24 -17.77
C LEU A 19 26.15 23.64 -16.50
N ARG A 20 25.42 22.67 -15.94
CA ARG A 20 24.88 22.63 -14.58
C ARG A 20 25.68 23.49 -13.58
N ALA A 21 25.13 24.60 -13.11
CA ALA A 21 25.54 25.18 -11.83
C ALA A 21 24.36 25.02 -10.90
N CYS A 22 24.42 23.99 -10.04
CA CYS A 22 23.53 23.91 -8.88
C CYS A 22 23.56 25.27 -8.18
N LEU A 23 22.40 25.84 -7.91
CA LEU A 23 22.27 26.90 -6.91
C LEU A 23 22.57 26.25 -5.56
N VAL A 24 23.86 26.08 -5.24
CA VAL A 24 24.29 25.54 -3.96
C VAL A 24 24.04 26.62 -2.91
N ARG A 25 23.31 26.27 -1.84
CA ARG A 25 23.07 27.18 -0.72
C ARG A 25 24.41 27.68 -0.18
N CYS A 26 24.56 29.00 -0.08
CA CYS A 26 25.70 29.63 0.57
C CYS A 26 25.55 29.52 2.09
N ASP A 27 26.54 28.92 2.77
CA ASP A 27 26.54 28.73 4.23
C ASP A 27 27.23 29.89 4.99
N ALA A 28 27.42 31.05 4.34
CA ALA A 28 28.04 32.23 4.94
C ALA A 28 27.36 32.72 6.23
N LEU A 29 26.03 32.58 6.32
CA LEU A 29 25.25 32.97 7.50
C LEU A 29 25.39 31.98 8.66
N SER A 30 25.70 30.72 8.36
CA SER A 30 25.80 29.61 9.32
C SER A 30 27.23 29.48 9.87
N LYS A 31 28.22 29.49 8.97
CA LYS A 31 29.64 29.25 9.30
C LYS A 31 30.51 30.50 9.34
N GLY A 32 29.98 31.64 8.89
CA GLY A 32 30.73 32.88 8.78
C GLY A 32 31.33 33.10 7.39
N ILE A 33 32.06 34.19 7.24
CA ILE A 33 32.68 34.60 5.97
C ILE A 33 34.20 34.43 6.11
N PRO A 34 34.87 33.70 5.19
CA PRO A 34 34.35 33.12 3.94
C PRO A 34 33.53 31.83 4.14
N CYS A 35 32.53 31.61 3.27
CA CYS A 35 31.70 30.39 3.27
C CYS A 35 32.47 29.18 2.71
N THR A 36 31.98 27.96 2.94
CA THR A 36 32.70 26.71 2.62
C THR A 36 33.10 26.64 1.14
N ASN A 37 32.22 27.07 0.23
CA ASN A 37 32.52 27.05 -1.20
C ASN A 37 33.50 28.15 -1.61
N CYS A 38 33.36 29.37 -1.11
CA CYS A 38 34.31 30.44 -1.44
C CYS A 38 35.72 30.12 -0.93
N THR A 39 35.83 29.46 0.23
CA THR A 39 37.10 28.91 0.73
C THR A 39 37.65 27.83 -0.19
N ALA A 40 36.82 26.85 -0.59
CA ALA A 40 37.24 25.74 -1.44
C ALA A 40 37.72 26.18 -2.84
N PHE A 41 37.11 27.24 -3.39
CA PHE A 41 37.49 27.77 -4.71
C PHE A 41 38.50 28.92 -4.64
N ASN A 42 38.92 29.33 -3.44
CA ASN A 42 39.81 30.47 -3.21
C ASN A 42 39.32 31.76 -3.89
N ILE A 43 38.01 32.04 -3.77
CA ILE A 43 37.36 33.22 -4.36
C ILE A 43 36.88 34.13 -3.23
N LYS A 44 36.97 35.45 -3.44
CA LYS A 44 36.48 36.45 -2.48
C LYS A 44 34.98 36.26 -2.23
N CYS A 45 34.62 35.91 -0.99
CA CYS A 45 33.23 35.72 -0.58
C CYS A 45 32.55 37.08 -0.36
N GLN A 46 31.63 37.46 -1.26
CA GLN A 46 30.80 38.67 -1.13
C GLN A 46 29.33 38.28 -1.15
N VAL A 47 28.61 38.55 -0.04
CA VAL A 47 27.16 38.30 0.06
C VAL A 47 26.42 39.62 -0.20
N PRO A 48 25.66 39.74 -1.30
CA PRO A 48 24.93 40.97 -1.61
C PRO A 48 23.87 41.29 -0.56
N GLY A 49 23.75 42.56 -0.16
CA GLY A 49 22.68 43.03 0.73
C GLY A 49 22.94 42.92 2.24
N ILE A 50 24.15 42.50 2.67
CA ILE A 50 24.54 42.49 4.09
C ILE A 50 25.41 43.72 4.39
N GLY A 51 24.96 44.60 5.30
CA GLY A 51 25.72 45.78 5.73
C GLY A 51 27.01 45.43 6.50
N GLU A 52 28.01 46.31 6.45
CA GLU A 52 29.38 46.07 6.96
C GLU A 52 29.44 45.62 8.42
N HIS A 53 28.52 46.08 9.27
CA HIS A 53 28.42 45.67 10.67
C HIS A 53 28.14 44.17 10.82
N ARG A 54 27.23 43.60 10.01
CA ARG A 54 26.91 42.16 10.04
C ARG A 54 28.02 41.31 9.43
N VAL A 55 28.79 41.85 8.48
CA VAL A 55 29.96 41.17 7.91
C VAL A 55 31.05 40.97 8.97
N ARG A 56 31.31 41.96 9.84
CA ARG A 56 32.28 41.83 10.94
C ARG A 56 31.89 40.76 11.97
N ILE A 57 30.60 40.67 12.31
CA ILE A 57 30.09 39.63 13.24
C ILE A 57 30.29 38.23 12.64
N LEU A 58 29.97 38.05 11.36
CA LEU A 58 30.13 36.76 10.67
C LEU A 58 31.59 36.36 10.46
N ALA A 59 32.50 37.31 10.31
CA ALA A 59 33.94 37.04 10.25
C ALA A 59 34.52 36.56 11.59
N SER A 60 33.93 36.98 12.72
CA SER A 60 34.38 36.55 14.06
C SER A 60 34.00 35.11 14.41
N ARG A 61 32.97 34.54 13.77
CA ARG A 61 32.49 33.16 14.01
C ARG A 61 33.39 32.07 13.41
N GLY A 62 34.28 32.40 12.48
CA GLY A 62 35.15 31.43 11.81
C GLY A 62 36.38 30.98 12.61
N LYS A 63 36.46 31.25 13.92
CA LYS A 63 37.68 31.05 14.74
C LYS A 63 37.55 30.12 15.97
N GLY A 64 36.47 29.35 16.12
CA GLY A 64 36.30 28.45 17.29
C GLY A 64 36.33 26.96 16.95
N GLU A 65 37.27 26.21 17.52
CA GLU A 65 37.30 24.73 17.52
C GLU A 65 36.23 24.15 18.47
N HIS A 66 35.61 23.03 18.08
CA HIS A 66 34.54 22.35 18.81
C HIS A 66 35.09 21.49 19.97
N THR A 67 34.53 21.64 21.18
CA THR A 67 34.68 20.67 22.28
C THR A 67 33.35 19.93 22.51
N ILE A 68 33.41 18.60 22.52
CA ILE A 68 32.28 17.69 22.81
C ILE A 68 32.13 17.56 24.33
N ALA A 69 30.91 17.74 24.85
CA ALA A 69 30.57 17.36 26.22
C ALA A 69 29.34 16.42 26.22
N GLN A 70 29.55 15.20 26.70
CA GLN A 70 28.49 14.27 27.12
C GLN A 70 27.75 14.83 28.33
N ARG A 71 26.43 14.63 28.39
CA ARG A 71 25.68 14.62 29.66
C ARG A 71 24.55 13.59 29.62
N ASP A 72 24.50 12.86 30.72
CA ASP A 72 23.64 11.72 31.04
C ASP A 72 22.15 12.09 31.18
N SER A 73 21.31 11.10 30.90
CA SER A 73 19.87 11.09 31.20
C SER A 73 19.60 10.70 32.66
N PRO A 74 18.43 11.09 33.20
CA PRO A 74 17.63 10.16 33.99
C PRO A 74 16.22 9.98 33.38
N SER A 75 15.78 8.73 33.45
CA SER A 75 14.42 8.26 33.18
C SER A 75 13.44 8.78 34.23
N ASP A 76 12.24 9.15 33.82
CA ASP A 76 11.03 8.92 34.62
C ASP A 76 9.77 8.91 33.73
N CYS A 77 8.97 7.87 33.90
CA CYS A 77 7.69 7.65 33.23
C CYS A 77 6.55 8.18 34.10
N LEU A 78 5.66 9.01 33.55
CA LEU A 78 4.30 9.12 34.07
C LEU A 78 3.29 9.42 32.95
N SER A 79 2.26 8.58 32.93
CA SER A 79 1.22 8.48 31.91
C SER A 79 0.07 9.45 32.17
N THR A 80 -0.43 10.11 31.12
CA THR A 80 -1.79 10.70 31.11
C THR A 80 -2.42 10.41 29.74
N PRO A 81 -3.70 9.98 29.64
CA PRO A 81 -4.32 9.67 28.36
C PRO A 81 -4.75 10.96 27.66
N ALA A 82 -4.06 11.34 26.58
CA ALA A 82 -4.40 12.51 25.79
C ALA A 82 -5.62 12.23 24.89
N SER A 83 -6.58 13.16 24.93
CA SER A 83 -7.79 13.23 24.12
C SER A 83 -7.48 13.36 22.62
N SER A 84 -8.41 12.92 21.77
CA SER A 84 -8.30 12.68 20.33
C SER A 84 -8.12 13.92 19.41
N THR A 85 -7.62 15.04 19.91
CA THR A 85 -7.41 16.29 19.13
C THR A 85 -5.95 16.73 19.00
N GLU A 86 -4.99 16.02 19.60
CA GLU A 86 -3.58 16.42 19.64
C GLU A 86 -2.68 15.58 18.69
N ALA A 87 -3.08 15.43 17.42
CA ALA A 87 -2.29 14.65 16.46
C ALA A 87 -0.91 15.26 16.14
N TYR A 88 -0.68 16.55 16.45
CA TYR A 88 0.57 17.26 16.22
C TYR A 88 0.77 18.37 17.28
N GLN A 89 1.60 18.12 18.30
CA GLN A 89 2.02 19.18 19.22
C GLN A 89 3.22 19.94 18.63
N ILE A 90 3.03 21.21 18.28
CA ILE A 90 4.10 22.15 17.95
C ILE A 90 4.51 22.82 19.26
N THR A 91 5.66 22.46 19.83
CA THR A 91 6.22 23.23 20.95
C THR A 91 6.78 24.55 20.44
N SER A 92 6.17 25.66 20.84
CA SER A 92 6.71 27.01 20.62
C SER A 92 7.71 27.36 21.73
N GLN A 93 8.93 27.72 21.35
CA GLN A 93 9.81 28.51 22.22
C GLN A 93 10.32 29.73 21.43
N GLN A 94 10.42 30.84 22.16
CA GLN A 94 10.57 32.21 21.69
C GLN A 94 11.79 32.42 20.77
N ASP A 95 11.56 33.25 19.74
CA ASP A 95 12.52 33.97 18.88
C ASP A 95 12.34 33.72 17.38
N GLY A 96 11.22 34.19 16.81
CA GLY A 96 11.09 34.68 15.42
C GLY A 96 11.42 33.75 14.24
N VAL A 97 11.88 32.52 14.48
CA VAL A 97 12.17 31.50 13.48
C VAL A 97 11.36 30.27 13.87
N VAL A 98 10.39 29.90 13.04
CA VAL A 98 9.62 28.66 13.21
C VAL A 98 10.58 27.48 13.02
N SER A 99 11.15 26.99 14.12
CA SER A 99 11.85 25.71 14.15
C SER A 99 10.81 24.64 14.38
N LEU A 100 10.48 23.87 13.34
CA LEU A 100 9.61 22.67 13.42
C LEU A 100 10.34 21.60 14.25
N THR A 101 10.31 21.77 15.56
CA THR A 101 11.00 20.90 16.50
C THR A 101 10.08 19.74 16.87
N LYS A 102 10.44 18.56 16.36
CA LYS A 102 9.96 17.22 16.74
C LYS A 102 8.45 16.99 16.54
N PHE A 103 8.10 16.45 15.37
CA PHE A 103 6.84 15.74 15.20
C PHE A 103 6.87 14.43 16.01
N ASN A 104 6.07 14.36 17.07
CA ASN A 104 5.83 13.10 17.78
C ASN A 104 4.84 12.25 16.98
N VAL A 105 5.28 11.09 16.49
CA VAL A 105 4.41 10.15 15.78
C VAL A 105 3.66 9.30 16.80
N LEU A 106 2.32 9.39 16.80
CA LEU A 106 1.47 8.58 17.66
C LEU A 106 1.63 7.08 17.35
N PRO A 107 1.44 6.18 18.33
CA PRO A 107 1.48 4.76 18.07
C PRO A 107 0.31 4.34 17.16
N ILE A 108 0.59 3.42 16.23
CA ILE A 108 -0.42 2.83 15.36
C ILE A 108 -1.25 1.83 16.17
N THR A 109 -2.54 2.11 16.34
CA THR A 109 -3.50 1.31 17.11
C THR A 109 -4.58 0.65 16.26
N SER A 110 -4.68 1.00 14.97
CA SER A 110 -5.66 0.41 14.05
C SER A 110 -5.11 0.30 12.63
N ALA A 111 -5.20 -0.91 12.06
CA ALA A 111 -4.64 -1.22 10.76
C ALA A 111 -5.29 -0.43 9.61
N GLY A 112 -6.61 -0.17 9.66
CA GLY A 112 -7.33 0.57 8.60
C GLY A 112 -7.01 2.07 8.52
N HIS A 113 -6.30 2.63 9.50
CA HIS A 113 -6.07 4.07 9.65
C HIS A 113 -4.57 4.43 9.62
N VAL A 114 -3.81 3.84 8.69
CA VAL A 114 -2.38 4.11 8.53
C VAL A 114 -2.10 4.65 7.13
N VAL A 115 -1.46 5.82 7.04
CA VAL A 115 -0.95 6.39 5.80
C VAL A 115 0.53 6.06 5.66
N TYR A 116 0.95 5.67 4.47
CA TYR A 116 2.35 5.55 4.11
C TYR A 116 2.86 6.83 3.45
N ILE A 117 3.98 7.34 3.95
CA ILE A 117 4.72 8.44 3.33
C ILE A 117 6.16 7.95 3.17
N GLY A 118 6.57 7.76 1.92
CA GLY A 118 7.88 7.21 1.59
C GLY A 118 9.05 8.08 2.06
N GLU A 119 10.22 7.46 2.19
CA GLU A 119 11.46 8.09 2.67
C GLU A 119 11.87 9.30 1.82
N SER A 120 11.61 9.22 0.52
CA SER A 120 11.87 10.28 -0.45
C SER A 120 10.95 11.50 -0.31
N ALA A 121 9.87 11.41 0.46
CA ALA A 121 9.01 12.56 0.73
C ALA A 121 9.71 13.53 1.69
N GLY A 122 9.66 14.82 1.36
CA GLY A 122 10.25 15.89 2.19
C GLY A 122 9.73 15.96 3.62
N PHE A 123 8.65 15.23 3.95
CA PHE A 123 8.12 15.10 5.31
C PHE A 123 9.14 14.47 6.28
N ASN A 124 9.99 13.53 5.82
CA ASN A 124 11.03 12.95 6.66
C ASN A 124 12.08 13.97 7.11
N LEU A 125 12.25 15.08 6.39
CA LEU A 125 13.14 16.18 6.81
C LEU A 125 12.65 16.89 8.08
N LEU A 126 11.36 16.77 8.40
CA LEU A 126 10.75 17.38 9.58
C LEU A 126 10.86 16.50 10.83
N LEU A 127 11.22 15.22 10.65
CA LEU A 127 11.34 14.23 11.72
C LEU A 127 12.81 14.16 12.18
N HIS A 128 13.21 15.08 13.06
CA HIS A 128 14.54 15.06 13.66
C HIS A 128 14.66 13.99 14.77
N GLY A 129 15.64 13.09 14.65
CA GLY A 129 16.10 12.24 15.77
C GLY A 129 15.77 10.74 15.69
N SER A 130 15.20 10.23 14.60
CA SER A 130 15.04 8.79 14.39
C SER A 130 16.19 8.21 13.58
N GLN A 131 16.82 7.12 14.06
CA GLN A 131 17.90 6.42 13.33
C GLN A 131 17.40 5.72 12.05
N ARG A 132 16.08 5.48 11.94
CA ARG A 132 15.42 4.94 10.74
C ARG A 132 14.27 5.85 10.33
N PRO A 133 14.02 6.02 9.02
CA PRO A 133 12.92 6.84 8.53
C PRO A 133 11.58 6.24 8.99
N ILE A 134 10.71 7.09 9.52
CA ILE A 134 9.36 6.70 9.91
C ILE A 134 8.47 6.88 8.69
N VAL A 135 7.91 5.78 8.19
CA VAL A 135 7.12 5.78 6.96
C VAL A 135 5.64 5.56 7.18
N HIS A 136 5.25 5.16 8.39
CA HIS A 136 3.85 4.95 8.77
C HIS A 136 3.36 6.03 9.71
N PHE A 137 2.26 6.66 9.33
CA PHE A 137 1.62 7.73 10.09
C PHE A 137 0.19 7.31 10.42
N PRO A 138 -0.21 7.33 11.71
CA PRO A 138 -1.60 7.10 12.06
C PRO A 138 -2.43 8.25 11.51
N MET A 139 -3.50 7.93 10.80
CA MET A 139 -4.48 8.90 10.37
C MET A 139 -5.50 9.07 11.50
N PRO A 140 -5.73 10.29 12.02
CA PRO A 140 -6.84 10.54 12.91
C PRO A 140 -8.14 10.06 12.28
N ARG A 141 -9.01 9.42 13.07
CA ARG A 141 -10.30 8.90 12.59
C ARG A 141 -11.13 10.00 11.92
N ASP A 142 -10.94 11.25 12.36
CA ASP A 142 -11.64 12.44 11.89
C ASP A 142 -10.96 13.16 10.71
N THR A 143 -9.78 12.75 10.23
CA THR A 143 -9.18 13.40 9.03
C THR A 143 -9.86 12.96 7.74
N LEU A 144 -10.72 11.94 7.79
CA LEU A 144 -11.71 11.67 6.73
C LEU A 144 -12.70 12.84 6.54
N VAL A 145 -12.82 13.75 7.53
CA VAL A 145 -13.81 14.83 7.58
C VAL A 145 -13.38 16.06 6.75
N LEU A 146 -12.09 16.23 6.43
CA LEU A 146 -11.63 17.44 5.72
C LEU A 146 -11.81 17.40 4.19
N SER A 147 -12.44 16.38 3.61
CA SER A 147 -12.77 16.39 2.17
C SER A 147 -13.98 15.55 1.73
N ILE A 148 -14.57 14.70 2.59
CA ILE A 148 -15.71 13.85 2.19
C ILE A 148 -16.73 13.82 3.35
N PRO A 149 -18.00 14.22 3.13
CA PRO A 149 -19.05 14.12 4.15
C PRO A 149 -19.13 12.69 4.73
N PRO A 150 -19.45 12.53 6.03
CA PRO A 150 -19.58 11.21 6.64
C PRO A 150 -20.84 10.52 6.10
N GLY A 151 -20.69 9.77 5.02
CA GLY A 151 -21.77 9.00 4.40
C GLY A 151 -21.69 9.08 2.88
N LEU A 152 -22.23 8.06 2.21
CA LEU A 152 -22.45 8.18 0.77
C LEU A 152 -23.57 9.19 0.52
N ASP A 153 -23.42 9.98 -0.53
CA ASP A 153 -24.46 10.89 -0.98
C ASP A 153 -25.80 10.13 -1.19
N PRO A 154 -26.96 10.70 -0.81
CA PRO A 154 -28.24 10.03 -0.99
C PRO A 154 -28.56 9.62 -2.44
N LEU A 155 -28.04 10.32 -3.46
CA LEU A 155 -28.14 9.88 -4.85
C LEU A 155 -27.35 8.60 -5.07
N GLU A 156 -26.13 8.52 -4.56
CA GLU A 156 -25.28 7.34 -4.68
C GLU A 156 -25.93 6.11 -4.03
N ILE A 157 -26.51 6.28 -2.83
CA ILE A 157 -27.28 5.21 -2.18
C ILE A 157 -28.46 4.74 -3.05
N ARG A 158 -29.18 5.66 -3.70
CA ARG A 158 -30.27 5.30 -4.62
C ARG A 158 -29.77 4.55 -5.86
N ILE A 159 -28.63 4.96 -6.41
CA ILE A 159 -27.97 4.27 -7.53
C ILE A 159 -27.59 2.84 -7.13
N LEU A 160 -26.94 2.67 -5.97
CA LEU A 160 -26.55 1.37 -5.42
C LEU A 160 -27.75 0.46 -5.18
N LYS A 161 -28.84 0.99 -4.61
CA LYS A 161 -30.10 0.24 -4.44
C LYS A 161 -30.68 -0.20 -5.79
N ARG A 162 -30.68 0.67 -6.80
CA ARG A 162 -31.16 0.34 -8.16
C ARG A 162 -30.28 -0.71 -8.84
N ARG A 163 -28.97 -0.67 -8.62
CA ARG A 163 -28.00 -1.69 -9.05
C ARG A 163 -28.07 -2.99 -8.24
N ARG A 164 -28.95 -3.04 -7.22
CA ARG A 164 -29.11 -4.18 -6.29
C ARG A 164 -27.79 -4.55 -5.57
N ALA A 165 -26.93 -3.56 -5.31
CA ALA A 165 -25.60 -3.76 -4.75
C ALA A 165 -25.63 -4.34 -3.32
N PHE A 166 -26.68 -4.05 -2.55
CA PHE A 166 -26.87 -4.56 -1.18
C PHE A 166 -27.65 -5.87 -1.11
N VAL A 167 -28.05 -6.44 -2.26
CA VAL A 167 -28.86 -7.67 -2.28
C VAL A 167 -27.96 -8.88 -2.19
N LEU A 168 -28.26 -9.77 -1.24
CA LEU A 168 -27.64 -11.07 -1.07
C LEU A 168 -28.59 -12.18 -1.54
N PRO A 169 -28.07 -13.32 -2.02
CA PRO A 169 -28.86 -14.53 -2.27
C PRO A 169 -29.56 -15.07 -1.01
N PRO A 170 -30.44 -16.09 -1.14
CA PRO A 170 -30.97 -16.82 0.00
C PRO A 170 -29.84 -17.32 0.90
N LYS A 171 -30.04 -17.28 2.22
CA LYS A 171 -29.00 -17.59 3.22
C LYS A 171 -28.28 -18.91 2.94
N ARG A 172 -29.02 -19.98 2.61
CA ARG A 172 -28.43 -21.30 2.27
C ARG A 172 -27.41 -21.24 1.12
N LEU A 173 -27.69 -20.44 0.09
CA LEU A 173 -26.77 -20.27 -1.04
C LEU A 173 -25.59 -19.39 -0.64
N CYS A 174 -25.78 -18.38 0.21
CA CYS A 174 -24.67 -17.60 0.76
C CYS A 174 -23.74 -18.48 1.60
N ASP A 175 -24.29 -19.31 2.49
CA ASP A 175 -23.54 -20.23 3.35
C ASP A 175 -22.68 -21.17 2.49
N ASP A 176 -23.28 -21.83 1.49
CA ASP A 176 -22.60 -22.72 0.53
C ASP A 176 -21.45 -22.02 -0.22
N LEU A 177 -21.69 -20.79 -0.72
CA LEU A 177 -20.68 -20.03 -1.45
C LEU A 177 -19.52 -19.55 -0.56
N ILE A 178 -19.83 -19.14 0.68
CA ILE A 178 -18.82 -18.73 1.66
C ILE A 178 -17.97 -19.92 2.09
N GLU A 179 -18.58 -21.08 2.34
CA GLU A 179 -17.84 -22.32 2.63
C GLU A 179 -16.98 -22.74 1.43
N THR A 180 -17.52 -22.67 0.21
CA THR A 180 -16.75 -22.93 -1.02
C THR A 180 -15.54 -22.01 -1.13
N TYR A 181 -15.68 -20.72 -0.82
CA TYR A 181 -14.57 -19.78 -0.80
C TYR A 181 -13.48 -20.19 0.20
N PHE A 182 -13.85 -20.49 1.45
CA PHE A 182 -12.87 -20.88 2.48
C PHE A 182 -12.24 -22.26 2.21
N ALA A 183 -12.94 -23.15 1.53
CA ALA A 183 -12.40 -24.46 1.18
C ALA A 183 -11.42 -24.41 0.00
N TRP A 184 -11.72 -23.62 -1.04
CA TRP A 184 -11.00 -23.71 -2.32
C TRP A 184 -10.22 -22.46 -2.72
N VAL A 185 -10.63 -21.28 -2.28
CA VAL A 185 -9.97 -20.01 -2.65
C VAL A 185 -9.01 -19.55 -1.58
N HIS A 186 -9.45 -19.58 -0.31
CA HIS A 186 -8.68 -19.08 0.82
C HIS A 186 -7.30 -19.76 1.00
N PRO A 187 -7.11 -21.06 0.74
CA PRO A 187 -5.77 -21.68 0.81
C PRO A 187 -4.75 -21.06 -0.15
N ILE A 188 -5.20 -20.54 -1.31
CA ILE A 188 -4.34 -19.90 -2.33
C ILE A 188 -4.25 -18.39 -2.08
N VAL A 189 -5.33 -17.79 -1.56
CA VAL A 189 -5.49 -16.35 -1.34
C VAL A 189 -5.93 -16.12 0.11
N PRO A 190 -5.05 -16.35 1.11
CA PRO A 190 -5.38 -16.34 2.56
C PRO A 190 -5.47 -14.92 3.12
N VAL A 191 -6.20 -14.05 2.41
CA VAL A 191 -6.26 -12.61 2.66
C VAL A 191 -7.35 -12.21 3.63
N ILE A 192 -8.19 -13.16 4.06
CA ILE A 192 -9.32 -12.95 4.98
C ILE A 192 -9.03 -13.67 6.29
N ASN A 193 -9.38 -13.04 7.41
CA ASN A 193 -9.45 -13.72 8.70
C ASN A 193 -10.81 -14.42 8.78
N ARG A 194 -10.82 -15.75 8.61
CA ARG A 194 -12.01 -16.60 8.60
C ARG A 194 -12.75 -16.53 9.93
N THR A 195 -12.06 -16.63 11.05
CA THR A 195 -12.67 -16.61 12.39
C THR A 195 -13.44 -15.30 12.63
N LYS A 196 -12.81 -14.16 12.34
CA LYS A 196 -13.44 -12.83 12.43
C LYS A 196 -14.60 -12.68 11.43
N PHE A 197 -14.40 -13.08 10.18
CA PHE A 197 -15.43 -12.95 9.14
C PHE A 197 -16.68 -13.77 9.47
N MET A 198 -16.51 -15.03 9.87
CA MET A 198 -17.63 -15.92 10.20
C MET A 198 -18.38 -15.47 11.46
N SER A 199 -17.66 -14.95 12.46
CA SER A 199 -18.27 -14.33 13.63
C SER A 199 -19.16 -13.14 13.24
N GLN A 200 -18.64 -12.22 12.42
CA GLN A 200 -19.42 -11.09 11.90
C GLN A 200 -20.59 -11.54 11.00
N TYR A 201 -20.38 -12.57 10.18
CA TYR A 201 -21.42 -13.07 9.26
C TYR A 201 -22.62 -13.67 10.01
N ARG A 202 -22.37 -14.28 11.18
CA ARG A 202 -23.43 -14.79 12.07
C ARG A 202 -24.10 -13.66 12.87
N ASP A 203 -23.41 -12.55 13.11
CA ASP A 203 -23.93 -11.40 13.83
C ASP A 203 -24.70 -10.42 12.92
N SER A 204 -26.02 -10.33 13.12
CA SER A 204 -26.85 -9.38 12.37
C SER A 204 -26.63 -7.92 12.76
N LYS A 205 -26.03 -7.64 13.92
CA LYS A 205 -25.79 -6.26 14.41
C LYS A 205 -24.49 -5.67 13.89
N ASN A 206 -23.48 -6.50 13.66
CA ASN A 206 -22.17 -6.09 13.15
C ASN A 206 -21.72 -6.94 11.95
N PRO A 207 -22.47 -6.89 10.83
CA PRO A 207 -22.16 -7.70 9.66
C PRO A 207 -20.84 -7.28 9.02
N PRO A 208 -20.20 -8.19 8.25
CA PRO A 208 -19.02 -7.84 7.47
C PRO A 208 -19.37 -6.81 6.39
N SER A 209 -18.34 -6.19 5.82
CA SER A 209 -18.52 -5.25 4.70
C SER A 209 -19.33 -5.87 3.57
N MET A 210 -20.30 -5.12 3.06
CA MET A 210 -21.08 -5.53 1.90
C MET A 210 -20.19 -5.70 0.66
N LEU A 211 -19.19 -4.83 0.47
CA LEU A 211 -18.28 -4.95 -0.66
C LEU A 211 -17.51 -6.28 -0.58
N LEU A 212 -16.94 -6.57 0.59
CA LEU A 212 -16.19 -7.79 0.81
C LEU A 212 -17.07 -9.03 0.66
N THR A 213 -18.30 -8.99 1.19
CA THR A 213 -19.25 -10.10 1.08
C THR A 213 -19.58 -10.40 -0.38
N GLN A 214 -19.86 -9.40 -1.22
CA GLN A 214 -20.11 -9.60 -2.65
C GLN A 214 -18.88 -10.19 -3.37
N CYS A 215 -17.67 -9.79 -2.96
CA CYS A 215 -16.41 -10.32 -3.51
C CYS A 215 -16.14 -11.78 -3.10
N ILE A 216 -16.46 -12.17 -1.87
CA ILE A 216 -16.37 -13.56 -1.40
C ILE A 216 -17.39 -14.43 -2.16
N LEU A 217 -18.62 -13.95 -2.31
CA LEU A 217 -19.66 -14.64 -3.09
C LEU A 217 -19.26 -14.78 -4.57
N LEU A 218 -18.64 -13.75 -5.16
CA LEU A 218 -18.08 -13.80 -6.50
C LEU A 218 -17.06 -14.93 -6.65
N ALA A 219 -16.06 -14.98 -5.75
CA ALA A 219 -14.99 -15.96 -5.80
C ALA A 219 -15.53 -17.38 -5.54
N GLY A 220 -16.42 -17.54 -4.55
CA GLY A 220 -17.09 -18.82 -4.27
C GLY A 220 -17.93 -19.30 -5.46
N ALA A 221 -18.74 -18.42 -6.06
CA ALA A 221 -19.60 -18.77 -7.20
C ALA A 221 -18.81 -19.15 -8.46
N ARG A 222 -17.56 -18.68 -8.59
CA ARG A 222 -16.71 -19.02 -9.74
C ARG A 222 -16.27 -20.49 -9.74
N ILE A 223 -16.13 -21.08 -8.55
CA ILE A 223 -15.65 -22.45 -8.34
C ILE A 223 -16.79 -23.40 -7.96
N SER A 224 -17.89 -22.87 -7.41
CA SER A 224 -19.04 -23.68 -6.99
C SER A 224 -19.66 -24.46 -8.16
N THR A 225 -20.07 -25.68 -7.85
CA THR A 225 -20.80 -26.60 -8.74
C THR A 225 -22.31 -26.59 -8.46
N ASN A 226 -22.78 -25.67 -7.61
CA ASN A 226 -24.18 -25.61 -7.19
C ASN A 226 -25.11 -25.30 -8.38
N SER A 227 -26.10 -26.18 -8.57
CA SER A 227 -27.07 -26.09 -9.68
C SER A 227 -27.94 -24.82 -9.63
N GLN A 228 -28.12 -24.21 -8.46
CA GLN A 228 -28.88 -22.96 -8.31
C GLN A 228 -28.20 -21.76 -9.01
N LEU A 229 -26.90 -21.85 -9.29
CA LEU A 229 -26.15 -20.82 -10.02
C LEU A 229 -26.26 -20.97 -11.54
N MET A 230 -26.68 -22.15 -12.02
CA MET A 230 -26.66 -22.55 -13.42
C MET A 230 -27.94 -22.12 -14.15
N VAL A 231 -28.17 -20.81 -14.25
CA VAL A 231 -29.40 -20.25 -14.86
C VAL A 231 -29.47 -20.49 -16.37
N ASP A 232 -28.34 -20.42 -17.06
CA ASP A 232 -28.16 -20.61 -18.51
C ASP A 232 -27.31 -21.84 -18.84
N GLY A 233 -27.20 -22.79 -17.90
CA GLY A 233 -26.25 -23.89 -17.97
C GLY A 233 -24.83 -23.53 -17.54
N SER A 234 -24.58 -22.28 -17.11
CA SER A 234 -23.32 -21.82 -16.53
C SER A 234 -23.55 -20.96 -15.28
N ALA A 235 -22.54 -20.91 -14.39
CA ALA A 235 -22.50 -19.97 -13.27
C ALA A 235 -22.15 -18.53 -13.71
N SER A 236 -21.77 -18.32 -14.98
CA SER A 236 -21.30 -17.04 -15.52
C SER A 236 -22.22 -15.86 -15.20
N THR A 237 -23.54 -16.05 -15.30
CA THR A 237 -24.52 -15.00 -15.01
C THR A 237 -24.54 -14.62 -13.52
N ALA A 238 -24.43 -15.60 -12.62
CA ALA A 238 -24.35 -15.36 -11.18
C ALA A 238 -23.04 -14.66 -10.80
N VAL A 239 -21.91 -15.17 -11.30
CA VAL A 239 -20.57 -14.59 -11.13
C VAL A 239 -20.55 -13.13 -11.61
N ALA A 240 -21.06 -12.84 -12.81
CA ALA A 240 -21.16 -11.48 -13.32
C ALA A 240 -22.07 -10.57 -12.47
N THR A 241 -23.11 -11.14 -11.86
CA THR A 241 -24.00 -10.38 -10.97
C THR A 241 -23.27 -9.95 -9.69
N PHE A 242 -22.55 -10.86 -9.03
CA PHE A 242 -21.75 -10.54 -7.85
C PHE A 242 -20.66 -9.51 -8.17
N TYR A 243 -19.96 -9.67 -9.29
CA TYR A 243 -18.96 -8.71 -9.75
C TYR A 243 -19.55 -7.31 -9.96
N ARG A 244 -20.67 -7.19 -10.69
CA ARG A 244 -21.31 -5.88 -10.93
C ARG A 244 -21.77 -5.20 -9.64
N ARG A 245 -22.26 -5.98 -8.66
CA ARG A 245 -22.65 -5.47 -7.34
C ARG A 245 -21.44 -4.98 -6.55
N ALA A 246 -20.39 -5.78 -6.48
CA ALA A 246 -19.12 -5.41 -5.83
C ALA A 246 -18.51 -4.17 -6.49
N LYS A 247 -18.40 -4.16 -7.83
CA LYS A 247 -17.86 -3.02 -8.59
C LYS A 247 -18.65 -1.75 -8.35
N ALA A 248 -19.98 -1.82 -8.27
CA ALA A 248 -20.80 -0.65 -7.95
C ALA A 248 -20.48 -0.08 -6.56
N LEU A 249 -20.27 -0.93 -5.55
CA LEU A 249 -19.87 -0.50 -4.20
C LEU A 249 -18.46 0.11 -4.21
N TYR A 250 -17.52 -0.49 -4.95
CA TYR A 250 -16.17 0.03 -5.11
C TYR A 250 -16.15 1.40 -5.79
N ASP A 251 -16.84 1.54 -6.94
CA ASP A 251 -16.92 2.79 -7.72
C ASP A 251 -17.58 3.93 -6.92
N ALA A 252 -18.44 3.59 -5.96
CA ALA A 252 -19.12 4.53 -5.06
C ALA A 252 -18.29 4.92 -3.81
N ASN A 253 -17.03 4.44 -3.70
CA ASN A 253 -16.19 4.59 -2.51
C ASN A 253 -16.91 4.13 -1.22
N TYR A 254 -17.69 3.04 -1.31
CA TYR A 254 -18.47 2.52 -0.18
C TYR A 254 -17.60 2.03 0.97
N GLU A 255 -16.51 1.35 0.65
CA GLU A 255 -15.60 0.79 1.65
C GLU A 255 -14.62 1.85 2.16
N ARG A 256 -14.48 1.91 3.49
CA ARG A 256 -13.60 2.85 4.19
C ARG A 256 -12.40 2.16 4.81
N ASP A 257 -12.56 0.90 5.20
CA ASP A 257 -11.47 0.11 5.74
C ASP A 257 -10.51 -0.26 4.61
N ARG A 258 -9.29 0.27 4.74
CA ARG A 258 -8.23 0.14 3.73
C ARG A 258 -7.83 -1.30 3.47
N ILE A 259 -7.85 -2.14 4.52
CA ILE A 259 -7.52 -3.56 4.40
C ILE A 259 -8.63 -4.29 3.63
N THR A 260 -9.89 -4.06 4.00
CA THR A 260 -11.07 -4.59 3.32
C THR A 260 -11.13 -4.17 1.86
N LEU A 261 -10.71 -2.94 1.54
CA LEU A 261 -10.62 -2.46 0.17
C LEU A 261 -9.61 -3.29 -0.65
N VAL A 262 -8.38 -3.48 -0.14
CA VAL A 262 -7.35 -4.28 -0.83
C VAL A 262 -7.79 -5.74 -1.00
N GLN A 263 -8.37 -6.34 0.05
CA GLN A 263 -8.95 -7.69 0.00
C GLN A 263 -10.01 -7.79 -1.10
N SER A 264 -10.92 -6.82 -1.16
CA SER A 264 -11.98 -6.77 -2.16
C SER A 264 -11.42 -6.61 -3.57
N MET A 265 -10.39 -5.77 -3.77
CA MET A 265 -9.74 -5.61 -5.08
C MET A 265 -9.08 -6.90 -5.56
N LEU A 266 -8.35 -7.60 -4.68
CA LEU A 266 -7.80 -8.92 -4.99
C LEU A 266 -8.89 -9.89 -5.45
N LEU A 267 -10.00 -9.96 -4.70
CA LEU A 267 -11.11 -10.86 -4.97
C LEU A 267 -11.94 -10.46 -6.22
N MET A 268 -12.06 -9.18 -6.56
CA MET A 268 -12.70 -8.73 -7.81
C MET A 268 -12.00 -9.26 -9.06
N GLY A 269 -10.70 -9.58 -8.94
CA GLY A 269 -9.97 -10.27 -10.00
C GLY A 269 -10.57 -11.63 -10.38
N TRP A 270 -11.34 -12.28 -9.50
CA TRP A 270 -11.95 -13.60 -9.80
C TRP A 270 -13.10 -13.55 -10.81
N TYR A 271 -13.37 -12.37 -11.40
CA TYR A 271 -14.30 -12.19 -12.50
C TYR A 271 -13.59 -12.19 -13.86
N TRP A 272 -14.14 -12.90 -14.83
CA TRP A 272 -13.83 -12.75 -16.25
C TRP A 272 -14.99 -13.31 -17.08
N ALA A 273 -15.37 -12.62 -18.16
CA ALA A 273 -16.48 -13.06 -19.00
C ALA A 273 -16.05 -14.10 -20.06
N GLY A 274 -14.79 -14.06 -20.48
CA GLY A 274 -14.20 -14.99 -21.44
C GLY A 274 -12.68 -15.08 -21.29
N PRO A 275 -12.01 -15.94 -22.08
CA PRO A 275 -10.56 -16.14 -22.00
C PRO A 275 -9.74 -14.86 -22.14
N ASP A 276 -10.15 -13.96 -23.04
CA ASP A 276 -9.46 -12.68 -23.29
C ASP A 276 -9.57 -11.69 -22.11
N ASP A 277 -10.58 -11.87 -21.26
CA ASP A 277 -10.80 -11.05 -20.07
C ASP A 277 -10.06 -11.58 -18.84
N ILE A 278 -9.64 -12.86 -18.84
CA ILE A 278 -8.88 -13.46 -17.73
C ILE A 278 -7.66 -12.58 -17.48
N SER A 279 -6.82 -12.43 -18.49
CA SER A 279 -5.57 -11.68 -18.36
C SER A 279 -5.81 -10.21 -18.06
N LYS A 280 -6.80 -9.58 -18.71
CA LYS A 280 -7.06 -8.14 -18.55
C LYS A 280 -7.62 -7.79 -17.19
N ASN A 281 -8.70 -8.45 -16.76
CA ASN A 281 -9.37 -8.13 -15.51
C ASN A 281 -8.53 -8.59 -14.31
N MET A 282 -7.90 -9.77 -14.41
CA MET A 282 -6.99 -10.26 -13.37
C MET A 282 -5.81 -9.33 -13.17
N PHE A 283 -5.13 -8.96 -14.27
CA PHE A 283 -4.01 -8.03 -14.21
C PHE A 283 -4.43 -6.67 -13.66
N TYR A 284 -5.52 -6.09 -14.18
CA TYR A 284 -6.01 -4.78 -13.73
C TYR A 284 -6.24 -4.74 -12.22
N TRP A 285 -6.99 -5.70 -11.68
CA TRP A 285 -7.30 -5.72 -10.25
C TRP A 285 -6.08 -6.07 -9.40
N SER A 286 -5.20 -6.97 -9.85
CA SER A 286 -3.91 -7.24 -9.18
C SER A 286 -3.06 -5.98 -9.06
N GLN A 287 -2.79 -5.32 -10.19
CA GLN A 287 -1.90 -4.16 -10.22
C GLN A 287 -2.48 -2.98 -9.45
N SER A 288 -3.80 -2.78 -9.54
CA SER A 288 -4.49 -1.78 -8.74
C SER A 288 -4.40 -2.10 -7.24
N ALA A 289 -4.58 -3.37 -6.84
CA ALA A 289 -4.47 -3.78 -5.45
C ALA A 289 -3.03 -3.60 -4.92
N ILE A 290 -2.00 -3.90 -5.71
CA ILE A 290 -0.58 -3.68 -5.37
C ILE A 290 -0.33 -2.19 -5.13
N ALA A 291 -0.74 -1.33 -6.06
CA ALA A 291 -0.54 0.11 -5.94
C ALA A 291 -1.26 0.68 -4.69
N VAL A 292 -2.51 0.27 -4.44
CA VAL A 292 -3.27 0.69 -3.25
C VAL A 292 -2.64 0.15 -1.97
N ALA A 293 -2.20 -1.11 -1.94
CA ALA A 293 -1.52 -1.70 -0.79
C ALA A 293 -0.20 -0.98 -0.46
N GLN A 294 0.60 -0.64 -1.47
CA GLN A 294 1.82 0.16 -1.29
C GLN A 294 1.53 1.57 -0.78
N ASN A 295 0.47 2.22 -1.29
CA ASN A 295 0.01 3.52 -0.77
C ASN A 295 -0.46 3.47 0.69
N PHE A 296 -0.91 2.30 1.16
CA PHE A 296 -1.26 2.06 2.55
C PHE A 296 -0.09 1.51 3.39
N GLY A 297 1.06 1.27 2.75
CA GLY A 297 2.29 0.80 3.39
C GLY A 297 2.29 -0.68 3.74
N LEU A 298 1.48 -1.52 3.10
CA LEU A 298 1.49 -2.97 3.40
C LEU A 298 2.83 -3.63 3.05
N HIS A 299 3.65 -2.99 2.22
CA HIS A 299 5.02 -3.39 1.89
C HIS A 299 6.05 -3.03 2.95
N ARG A 300 5.62 -2.42 4.07
CA ARG A 300 6.50 -2.03 5.16
C ARG A 300 6.17 -2.74 6.47
N SER A 301 7.20 -3.06 7.25
CA SER A 301 7.03 -3.75 8.53
C SER A 301 6.34 -2.86 9.55
N MET A 302 5.43 -3.49 10.28
CA MET A 302 4.73 -2.90 11.42
C MET A 302 4.92 -3.72 12.69
N GLU A 303 6.00 -4.49 12.79
CA GLU A 303 6.33 -5.28 13.97
C GLU A 303 6.27 -4.42 15.25
N LYS A 304 6.79 -3.18 15.18
CA LYS A 304 6.85 -2.21 16.29
C LYS A 304 5.54 -1.45 16.56
N SER A 305 4.47 -1.72 15.81
CA SER A 305 3.16 -1.09 16.03
C SER A 305 2.42 -1.71 17.23
N ARG A 306 1.40 -1.00 17.74
CA ARG A 306 0.50 -1.49 18.80
C ARG A 306 -0.72 -2.25 18.25
N LEU A 307 -0.65 -2.69 17.00
CA LEU A 307 -1.68 -3.55 16.43
C LEU A 307 -1.69 -4.92 17.09
N SER A 308 -2.83 -5.58 17.03
CA SER A 308 -2.92 -6.96 17.49
C SER A 308 -2.03 -7.88 16.64
N ILE A 309 -1.68 -9.04 17.18
CA ILE A 309 -0.81 -9.99 16.48
C ILE A 309 -1.56 -10.51 15.25
N SER A 310 -2.84 -10.85 15.40
CA SER A 310 -3.74 -11.28 14.32
C SER A 310 -3.82 -10.25 13.17
N GLU A 311 -3.84 -8.95 13.46
CA GLU A 311 -3.84 -7.89 12.45
C GLU A 311 -2.50 -7.78 11.70
N LYS A 312 -1.37 -7.92 12.41
CA LYS A 312 -0.03 -7.94 11.79
C LYS A 312 0.13 -9.16 10.87
N ARG A 313 -0.28 -10.33 11.35
CA ARG A 313 -0.29 -11.59 10.60
C ARG A 313 -1.14 -11.47 9.32
N LEU A 314 -2.37 -10.97 9.44
CA LEU A 314 -3.26 -10.75 8.30
C LEU A 314 -2.64 -9.84 7.23
N ARG A 315 -2.00 -8.73 7.64
CA ARG A 315 -1.31 -7.83 6.71
C ARG A 315 -0.14 -8.50 5.98
N LYS A 316 0.64 -9.34 6.69
CA LYS A 316 1.70 -10.16 6.06
C LYS A 316 1.10 -11.11 5.03
N ARG A 317 0.03 -11.84 5.36
CA ARG A 317 -0.66 -12.72 4.40
C ARG A 317 -1.13 -11.97 3.15
N ILE A 318 -1.72 -10.78 3.31
CA ILE A 318 -2.16 -9.94 2.19
C ILE A 318 -0.97 -9.51 1.32
N TRP A 319 0.10 -8.98 1.92
CA TRP A 319 1.27 -8.51 1.18
C TRP A 319 1.93 -9.66 0.38
N TRP A 320 2.14 -10.80 1.02
CA TRP A 320 2.75 -11.94 0.36
C TRP A 320 1.83 -12.59 -0.70
N THR A 321 0.51 -12.46 -0.56
CA THR A 321 -0.44 -12.85 -1.62
C THR A 321 -0.32 -11.93 -2.84
N LEU A 322 -0.12 -10.62 -2.63
CA LEU A 322 0.11 -9.67 -3.72
C LEU A 322 1.43 -9.98 -4.43
N PHE A 323 2.48 -10.32 -3.68
CA PHE A 323 3.78 -10.72 -4.22
C PHE A 323 3.68 -11.94 -5.15
N THR A 324 3.11 -13.05 -4.66
CA THR A 324 2.98 -14.28 -5.47
C THR A 324 2.13 -14.04 -6.70
N ARG A 325 1.06 -13.26 -6.57
CA ARG A 325 0.18 -12.92 -7.69
C ARG A 325 0.85 -12.06 -8.75
N ASP A 326 1.69 -11.09 -8.35
CA ASP A 326 2.50 -10.28 -9.26
C ASP A 326 3.46 -11.15 -10.08
N ARG A 327 4.17 -12.08 -9.42
CA ARG A 327 5.07 -13.03 -10.08
C ARG A 327 4.32 -13.96 -11.04
N ALA A 328 3.21 -14.55 -10.59
CA ALA A 328 2.42 -15.47 -11.40
C ALA A 328 1.90 -14.80 -12.68
N LEU A 329 1.45 -13.54 -12.59
CA LEU A 329 0.99 -12.78 -13.76
C LEU A 329 2.13 -12.37 -14.68
N ALA A 330 3.26 -11.93 -14.13
CA ALA A 330 4.44 -11.60 -14.92
C ALA A 330 4.91 -12.82 -15.75
N VAL A 331 4.94 -14.01 -15.14
CA VAL A 331 5.32 -15.24 -15.83
C VAL A 331 4.25 -15.68 -16.84
N GLY A 332 2.98 -15.74 -16.43
CA GLY A 332 1.89 -16.23 -17.27
C GLY A 332 1.58 -15.33 -18.47
N LEU A 333 1.82 -14.02 -18.36
CA LEU A 333 1.51 -13.03 -19.40
C LEU A 333 2.77 -12.43 -20.07
N GLY A 334 3.97 -12.84 -19.65
CA GLY A 334 5.23 -12.29 -20.15
C GLY A 334 5.44 -10.81 -19.81
N GLN A 335 4.86 -10.34 -18.71
CA GLN A 335 4.90 -8.94 -18.27
C GLN A 335 6.03 -8.69 -17.27
N SER A 336 6.42 -7.43 -17.10
CA SER A 336 7.33 -7.04 -16.01
C SER A 336 6.62 -7.14 -14.66
N VAL A 337 7.38 -7.52 -13.66
CA VAL A 337 6.94 -7.51 -12.27
C VAL A 337 6.83 -6.08 -11.72
N SER A 338 5.86 -5.82 -10.83
CA SER A 338 5.66 -4.49 -10.24
C SER A 338 6.24 -4.34 -8.83
N ILE A 339 6.39 -5.45 -8.10
CA ILE A 339 6.92 -5.39 -6.73
C ILE A 339 8.44 -5.51 -6.76
N ASN A 340 9.14 -4.52 -6.22
CA ASN A 340 10.57 -4.60 -5.97
C ASN A 340 10.81 -4.92 -4.49
N LEU A 341 11.47 -6.05 -4.21
CA LEU A 341 11.74 -6.47 -2.83
C LEU A 341 12.71 -5.53 -2.11
N ASP A 342 13.59 -4.82 -2.84
CA ASP A 342 14.52 -3.85 -2.24
C ASP A 342 13.78 -2.65 -1.60
N ASP A 343 12.54 -2.38 -2.02
CA ASP A 343 11.69 -1.32 -1.45
C ASP A 343 10.86 -1.82 -0.24
N CYS A 344 10.92 -3.12 0.05
CA CYS A 344 10.08 -3.80 1.04
C CYS A 344 10.90 -4.17 2.29
N ASP A 345 10.31 -4.00 3.47
CA ASP A 345 10.90 -4.47 4.74
C ASP A 345 9.92 -5.33 5.57
N VAL A 346 8.87 -5.89 4.94
CA VAL A 346 7.97 -6.87 5.56
C VAL A 346 8.70 -8.16 5.87
N ASP A 347 8.51 -8.67 7.08
CA ASP A 347 9.10 -9.94 7.49
C ASP A 347 8.60 -11.10 6.61
N MET A 348 9.48 -12.08 6.42
CA MET A 348 9.14 -13.32 5.72
C MET A 348 7.94 -13.99 6.40
N ILE A 349 7.04 -14.54 5.60
CA ILE A 349 5.88 -15.25 6.13
C ILE A 349 6.29 -16.57 6.81
N ALA A 350 5.66 -16.86 7.94
CA ALA A 350 5.86 -18.08 8.73
C ALA A 350 4.53 -18.77 9.06
N ASP A 351 4.58 -20.02 9.53
CA ASP A 351 3.39 -20.81 9.86
C ASP A 351 2.48 -20.12 10.89
N ASP A 352 3.07 -19.47 11.89
CA ASP A 352 2.37 -18.69 12.90
C ASP A 352 1.51 -17.57 12.30
N ASP A 353 1.83 -17.08 11.10
CA ASP A 353 1.06 -16.05 10.43
C ASP A 353 -0.32 -16.52 9.98
N PHE A 354 -0.65 -17.80 10.10
CA PHE A 354 -1.96 -18.37 9.81
C PHE A 354 -2.83 -18.57 11.04
N ILE A 355 -2.30 -18.31 12.25
CA ILE A 355 -3.10 -18.27 13.47
C ILE A 355 -3.92 -16.96 13.48
N GLU A 356 -5.25 -17.09 13.50
CA GLU A 356 -6.16 -15.97 13.23
C GLU A 356 -6.69 -15.24 14.47
N HIS A 357 -6.41 -15.76 15.67
CA HIS A 357 -6.79 -15.14 16.94
C HIS A 357 -5.57 -14.61 17.70
N ASP A 358 -5.84 -13.80 18.73
CA ASP A 358 -4.84 -13.31 19.67
C ASP A 358 -4.97 -14.09 20.99
N GLY A 359 -3.86 -14.27 21.72
CA GLY A 359 -3.88 -14.99 23.01
C GLY A 359 -4.25 -16.47 22.91
N ASP A 360 -4.80 -17.00 24.01
CA ASP A 360 -5.14 -18.43 24.18
C ASP A 360 -6.57 -18.76 23.73
N ASP A 361 -7.19 -17.91 22.91
CA ASP A 361 -8.52 -18.16 22.35
C ASP A 361 -8.51 -19.47 21.52
N ILE A 362 -9.63 -20.20 21.54
CA ILE A 362 -9.77 -21.42 20.73
C ILE A 362 -9.98 -21.00 19.27
N ASP A 363 -9.08 -21.43 18.38
CA ASP A 363 -9.30 -21.26 16.94
C ASP A 363 -10.46 -22.16 16.48
N GLU A 364 -11.61 -21.56 16.15
CA GLU A 364 -12.74 -22.29 15.55
C GLU A 364 -12.33 -22.90 14.19
N TYR A 365 -11.37 -22.27 13.51
CA TYR A 365 -10.90 -22.67 12.19
C TYR A 365 -9.37 -22.82 12.17
N PRO A 366 -8.82 -23.88 12.79
CA PRO A 366 -7.38 -24.06 12.88
C PRO A 366 -6.74 -24.14 11.49
N PRO A 367 -5.52 -23.61 11.32
CA PRO A 367 -4.83 -23.64 10.04
C PRO A 367 -4.47 -25.07 9.63
N ASP A 368 -4.80 -25.44 8.40
CA ASP A 368 -4.40 -26.72 7.82
C ASP A 368 -2.91 -26.66 7.40
N PRO A 369 -2.03 -27.51 7.94
CA PRO A 369 -0.60 -27.50 7.61
C PRO A 369 -0.31 -27.65 6.10
N ILE A 370 -1.16 -28.35 5.36
CA ILE A 370 -1.01 -28.53 3.91
C ILE A 370 -1.29 -27.20 3.21
N HIS A 371 -2.36 -26.50 3.59
CA HIS A 371 -2.71 -25.19 3.02
C HIS A 371 -1.66 -24.13 3.36
N VAL A 372 -1.20 -24.11 4.62
CA VAL A 372 -0.13 -23.22 5.07
C VAL A 372 1.14 -23.47 4.28
N GLY A 373 1.60 -24.72 4.21
CA GLY A 373 2.77 -25.10 3.44
C GLY A 373 2.62 -24.72 1.96
N PHE A 374 1.48 -25.00 1.35
CA PHE A 374 1.23 -24.67 -0.05
C PHE A 374 1.42 -23.18 -0.35
N PHE A 375 1.03 -22.30 0.57
CA PHE A 375 1.21 -20.87 0.42
C PHE A 375 2.66 -20.44 0.72
N ILE A 376 3.26 -20.92 1.81
CA ILE A 376 4.56 -20.46 2.32
C ILE A 376 5.74 -20.91 1.43
N HIS A 377 5.80 -22.19 1.05
CA HIS A 377 7.01 -22.75 0.41
C HIS A 377 7.40 -22.00 -0.89
N PRO A 378 6.47 -21.66 -1.81
CA PRO A 378 6.83 -20.90 -3.00
C PRO A 378 7.39 -19.50 -2.67
N ILE A 379 6.82 -18.83 -1.68
CA ILE A 379 7.27 -17.49 -1.26
C ILE A 379 8.69 -17.55 -0.72
N GLN A 380 8.98 -18.50 0.18
CA GLN A 380 10.30 -18.62 0.78
C GLN A 380 11.38 -18.96 -0.27
N MET A 381 11.02 -19.75 -1.28
CA MET A 381 11.92 -20.08 -2.39
C MET A 381 12.19 -18.87 -3.31
N GLU A 382 11.18 -18.03 -3.56
CA GLU A 382 11.30 -16.88 -4.47
C GLU A 382 11.91 -15.64 -3.80
N ALA A 383 11.52 -15.37 -2.55
CA ALA A 383 11.92 -14.16 -1.82
C ALA A 383 13.08 -14.40 -0.84
N GLY A 384 13.31 -15.64 -0.41
CA GLY A 384 14.38 -16.00 0.53
C GLY A 384 15.75 -16.24 -0.11
N VAL A 385 15.84 -16.28 -1.43
CA VAL A 385 17.10 -16.53 -2.15
C VAL A 385 17.71 -15.21 -2.65
N PRO A 386 18.86 -14.76 -2.10
CA PRO A 386 19.54 -13.58 -2.60
C PRO A 386 20.12 -13.90 -3.99
N ARG A 387 19.55 -13.29 -5.03
CA ARG A 387 20.02 -13.34 -6.43
C ARG A 387 20.23 -14.75 -6.99
N TYR A 388 19.20 -15.31 -7.61
CA TYR A 388 19.41 -16.13 -8.80
C TYR A 388 18.48 -15.69 -9.93
N HIS A 389 19.08 -15.09 -10.96
CA HIS A 389 18.61 -15.19 -12.33
C HIS A 389 18.62 -16.67 -12.73
N ALA A 390 17.66 -17.44 -12.24
CA ALA A 390 17.47 -18.82 -12.67
C ALA A 390 15.98 -19.02 -12.93
N LEU A 391 15.62 -18.91 -14.21
CA LEU A 391 14.33 -19.27 -14.80
C LEU A 391 13.84 -20.70 -14.44
N GLY A 392 14.66 -21.51 -13.75
CA GLY A 392 14.35 -22.87 -13.32
C GLY A 392 13.59 -22.98 -11.98
N ALA A 393 13.77 -22.07 -11.02
CA ALA A 393 13.15 -22.16 -9.69
C ALA A 393 11.69 -21.63 -9.66
N ILE A 394 11.29 -20.90 -10.70
CA ILE A 394 9.98 -20.23 -10.85
C ILE A 394 8.85 -21.24 -11.22
N LYS A 395 9.18 -22.51 -11.49
CA LYS A 395 8.23 -23.48 -12.06
C LYS A 395 7.25 -24.11 -11.06
N ALA A 396 7.52 -24.08 -9.76
CA ALA A 396 6.64 -24.74 -8.77
C ALA A 396 5.30 -23.99 -8.53
N PRO A 397 5.29 -22.67 -8.27
CA PRO A 397 4.03 -21.89 -8.22
C PRO A 397 3.39 -21.71 -9.60
N PHE A 398 4.17 -21.79 -10.68
CA PHE A 398 3.66 -21.86 -12.06
C PHE A 398 2.71 -23.04 -12.25
N LEU A 399 3.06 -24.24 -11.77
CA LEU A 399 2.17 -25.41 -11.84
C LEU A 399 0.88 -25.19 -11.04
N VAL A 400 0.89 -24.49 -9.92
CA VAL A 400 -0.31 -24.22 -9.13
C VAL A 400 -1.26 -23.29 -9.86
N TRP A 401 -0.76 -22.14 -10.32
CA TRP A 401 -1.60 -21.18 -11.03
C TRP A 401 -1.99 -21.69 -12.41
N ASP A 402 -1.15 -22.48 -13.08
CA ASP A 402 -1.51 -23.21 -14.29
C ASP A 402 -2.49 -24.35 -14.02
N THR A 403 -2.45 -25.02 -12.87
CA THR A 403 -3.46 -26.03 -12.51
C THR A 403 -4.77 -25.34 -12.19
N ILE A 404 -4.75 -24.19 -11.51
CA ILE A 404 -5.94 -23.34 -11.31
C ILE A 404 -6.45 -22.84 -12.66
N LEU A 405 -5.61 -22.25 -13.51
CA LEU A 405 -5.96 -21.82 -14.86
C LEU A 405 -6.40 -22.99 -15.75
N ALA A 406 -5.83 -24.19 -15.62
CA ALA A 406 -6.17 -25.38 -16.40
C ALA A 406 -7.46 -26.04 -15.89
N LEU A 407 -7.72 -26.04 -14.58
CA LEU A 407 -9.01 -26.43 -13.99
C LEU A 407 -10.09 -25.42 -14.40
N LEU A 408 -9.77 -24.13 -14.43
CA LEU A 408 -10.64 -23.06 -14.91
C LEU A 408 -10.85 -23.14 -16.43
N GLN A 409 -9.84 -23.52 -17.22
CA GLN A 409 -9.95 -23.78 -18.66
C GLN A 409 -10.76 -25.06 -18.94
N ARG A 410 -10.59 -26.13 -18.16
CA ARG A 410 -11.41 -27.35 -18.26
C ARG A 410 -12.88 -27.08 -17.93
N SER A 411 -13.15 -26.22 -16.94
CA SER A 411 -14.51 -25.73 -16.65
C SER A 411 -15.09 -24.95 -17.85
N LEU A 412 -14.28 -24.15 -18.55
CA LEU A 412 -14.68 -23.44 -19.77
C LEU A 412 -14.92 -24.38 -20.96
N SER A 413 -14.11 -25.43 -21.14
CA SER A 413 -14.28 -26.43 -22.20
C SER A 413 -15.54 -27.29 -22.02
N ALA A 414 -15.94 -27.54 -20.77
CA ALA A 414 -17.19 -28.26 -20.45
C ALA A 414 -18.44 -27.45 -20.84
N THR A 415 -18.36 -26.11 -20.84
CA THR A 415 -19.45 -25.21 -21.26
C THR A 415 -19.52 -24.97 -22.77
N SER A 416 -18.44 -25.18 -23.53
CA SER A 416 -18.43 -25.02 -25.00
C SER A 416 -18.85 -26.28 -25.77
N GLY A 417 -19.09 -27.41 -25.11
CA GLY A 417 -19.38 -28.72 -25.72
C GLY A 417 -20.85 -29.05 -25.98
N LYS A 418 -21.79 -28.09 -25.84
CA LYS A 418 -23.23 -28.34 -26.07
C LYS A 418 -23.84 -27.30 -27.02
N PHE A 419 -23.56 -27.45 -28.31
CA PHE A 419 -24.47 -27.01 -29.37
C PHE A 419 -24.50 -28.09 -30.45
N PRO A 420 -25.64 -28.77 -30.68
CA PRO A 420 -25.78 -29.66 -31.82
C PRO A 420 -26.15 -28.85 -33.07
N SER A 421 -25.58 -29.25 -34.20
CA SER A 421 -26.19 -29.10 -35.53
C SER A 421 -26.46 -30.49 -36.08
#